data_AF-A0A3B0M3N3-F1
#
_entry.id   AF-A0A3B0M3N3-F1
#
_cell.length_a   1.000
_cell.length_b   1.000
_cell.length_c   1.000
_cell.angle_alpha   90.00
_cell.angle_beta   90.00
_cell.angle_gamma   90.00
#
_symmetry.space_group_name_H-M   'P 1'
#
loop_
_entity.id
_entity.type
_entity.pdbx_description
1 polymer ?
#
loop_
_entity_poly.entity_id
_entity_poly.type
_entity_poly.pdbx_seq_one_letter_code
_entity_poly.pdbx_strand_id
1 'polypeptide(L)' 'MLADYGIPCPNIFTGGYNFHSKYEFICLEGMQQAVDVIVRIVALTAQYVKFDRVAANQ' A
#
# COMPACT_ATOMS: atom_id res chain seq x y z
N MET A 1 -1.98 1.20 -18.81
CA MET A 1 -2.08 1.53 -17.37
C MET A 1 -1.63 0.31 -16.57
N LEU A 2 -1.08 0.45 -15.36
CA LEU A 2 -0.54 -0.68 -14.57
C LEU A 2 -1.56 -1.82 -14.35
N ALA A 3 -2.85 -1.50 -14.29
CA ALA A 3 -3.94 -2.46 -14.23
C ALA A 3 -4.06 -3.35 -15.49
N ASP A 4 -3.71 -2.85 -16.67
CA ASP A 4 -3.77 -3.60 -17.93
C ASP A 4 -2.76 -4.75 -17.98
N TYR A 5 -1.72 -4.68 -17.14
CA TYR A 5 -0.72 -5.73 -16.97
C TYR A 5 -1.07 -6.72 -15.85
N GLY A 6 -2.27 -6.63 -15.27
CA GLY A 6 -2.69 -7.46 -14.14
C GLY A 6 -1.94 -7.16 -12.84
N ILE A 7 -1.24 -6.02 -12.76
CA ILE A 7 -0.51 -5.62 -11.56
C ILE A 7 -1.52 -5.00 -10.57
N PRO A 8 -1.62 -5.49 -9.33
CA PRO A 8 -2.48 -4.89 -8.31
C PRO A 8 -2.08 -3.42 -8.08
N CYS A 9 -3.06 -2.51 -8.26
CA CYS A 9 -2.88 -1.08 -8.07
C CYS A 9 -3.80 -0.57 -6.96
N PRO A 10 -3.53 -0.90 -5.68
CA PRO A 10 -4.37 -0.47 -4.59
C PRO A 10 -4.30 1.06 -4.43
N ASN A 11 -5.46 1.70 -4.34
CA ASN A 11 -5.53 3.09 -3.90
C ASN A 11 -5.53 3.10 -2.37
N ILE A 12 -4.63 3.88 -1.78
CA ILE A 12 -4.47 4.00 -0.32
C ILE A 12 -4.54 5.48 0.08
N PHE A 13 -4.75 5.72 1.37
CA PHE A 13 -4.86 7.07 1.91
C PHE A 13 -3.48 7.73 2.09
N THR A 14 -3.48 9.06 2.12
CA THR A 14 -2.29 9.89 2.43
C THR A 14 -2.29 10.43 3.86
N GLY A 15 -3.42 10.30 4.57
CA GLY A 15 -3.62 10.87 5.91
C GLY A 15 -4.02 12.35 5.89
N GLY A 16 -4.40 12.88 4.73
CA GLY A 16 -4.75 14.28 4.55
C GLY A 16 -6.18 14.63 4.90
N TYR A 17 -6.37 15.92 5.20
CA TYR A 17 -7.63 16.55 5.54
C TYR A 17 -7.89 17.76 4.64
N ASN A 18 -9.17 18.10 4.47
CA ASN A 18 -9.62 19.26 3.69
C ASN A 18 -9.09 19.30 2.24
N PHE A 19 -9.09 18.17 1.55
CA PHE A 19 -8.66 18.10 0.15
C PHE A 19 -9.37 19.14 -0.71
N HIS A 20 -8.61 19.84 -1.57
CA HIS A 20 -9.07 20.96 -2.41
C HIS A 20 -9.48 22.23 -1.64
N SER A 21 -9.01 22.41 -0.40
CA SER A 21 -9.19 23.64 0.40
C SER A 21 -7.89 24.44 0.52
N LYS A 22 -8.00 25.74 0.87
CA LYS A 22 -6.84 26.56 1.29
C LYS A 22 -6.18 26.06 2.58
N TYR A 23 -6.90 25.26 3.35
CA TYR A 23 -6.46 24.68 4.62
C TYR A 23 -6.23 23.17 4.49
N GLU A 24 -5.77 22.70 3.34
CA GLU A 24 -5.34 21.32 3.14
C GLU A 24 -4.08 21.05 3.98
N PHE A 25 -4.10 19.97 4.76
CA PHE A 25 -2.96 19.59 5.60
C PHE A 25 -2.92 18.08 5.84
N ILE A 26 -1.76 17.61 6.29
CA ILE A 26 -1.52 16.23 6.69
C ILE A 26 -0.78 16.24 8.03
N CYS A 27 -1.21 15.42 8.98
CA CYS A 27 -0.50 15.20 10.24
C CYS A 27 0.60 14.16 10.09
N LEU A 28 1.67 14.28 10.88
CA LEU A 28 2.79 13.33 10.87
C LEU A 28 2.31 11.89 11.17
N GLU A 29 1.35 11.74 12.07
CA GLU A 29 0.75 10.45 12.42
C GLU A 29 0.02 9.84 11.23
N GLY A 30 -0.69 10.64 10.44
CA GLY A 30 -1.37 10.20 9.22
C GLY A 30 -0.38 9.75 8.14
N MET A 31 0.75 10.47 8.01
CA MET A 31 1.84 10.06 7.12
C MET A 31 2.45 8.73 7.56
N GLN A 32 2.69 8.56 8.87
CA GLN A 32 3.26 7.32 9.41
C GLN A 32 2.33 6.13 9.18
N GLN A 33 1.02 6.30 9.35
CA GLN A 33 0.04 5.25 9.05
C GLN A 33 0.07 4.82 7.58
N ALA A 34 0.21 5.76 6.64
CA ALA A 34 0.33 5.42 5.22
C ALA A 34 1.60 4.59 4.95
N VAL A 35 2.73 4.97 5.58
CA VAL A 35 3.98 4.19 5.51
C VAL A 35 3.80 2.79 6.08
N ASP A 36 3.19 2.65 7.27
CA ASP A 36 2.99 1.37 7.93
C ASP A 36 2.13 0.42 7.08
N VAL A 37 1.09 0.95 6.42
CA VAL A 37 0.25 0.18 5.48
C VAL A 37 1.08 -0.30 4.29
N ILE A 38 1.88 0.56 3.66
CA ILE A 38 2.72 0.20 2.51
C ILE A 38 3.72 -0.90 2.91
N VAL A 39 4.44 -0.71 4.02
CA VAL A 39 5.42 -1.68 4.53
C VAL A 39 4.74 -3.01 4.85
N ARG A 40 3.55 -2.97 5.43
CA ARG A 40 2.79 -4.19 5.74
C ARG A 40 2.35 -4.94 4.49
N ILE A 41 1.89 -4.23 3.45
CA ILE A 41 1.55 -4.85 2.15
C ILE A 41 2.77 -5.57 1.60
N VAL A 42 3.93 -4.90 1.52
CA VAL A 42 5.17 -5.49 1.01
C VAL A 42 5.58 -6.72 1.81
N ALA A 43 5.52 -6.65 3.15
CA ALA A 43 5.85 -7.78 4.03
C ALA A 43 4.93 -8.99 3.81
N LEU A 44 3.62 -8.76 3.68
CA LEU A 44 2.64 -9.81 3.41
C LEU A 44 2.82 -10.41 2.01
N THR A 45 3.04 -9.59 0.99
CA THR A 45 3.33 -10.07 -0.38
C THR A 45 4.59 -10.92 -0.40
N ALA A 46 5.66 -10.52 0.29
CA ALA A 46 6.89 -11.31 0.38
C ALA A 46 6.68 -12.67 1.07
N GLN A 47 5.77 -12.76 2.04
CA GLN A 47 5.37 -14.03 2.66
C GLN A 47 4.55 -14.88 1.70
N TYR A 48 3.53 -14.30 1.05
CA TYR A 48 2.68 -14.99 0.09
C TYR A 48 3.49 -15.62 -1.06
N VAL A 49 4.43 -14.86 -1.64
CA VAL A 49 5.34 -15.38 -2.69
C VAL A 49 6.21 -16.54 -2.19
N LYS A 50 6.62 -16.54 -0.91
CA LYS A 50 7.37 -17.68 -0.34
C LYS A 50 6.48 -18.91 -0.20
N PHE A 51 5.23 -18.75 0.23
CA PHE A 51 4.27 -19.87 0.31
C PHE A 51 3.97 -20.46 -1.06
N ASP A 52 3.69 -19.63 -2.07
CA ASP A 52 3.44 -20.10 -3.45
C ASP A 52 4.66 -20.83 -4.03
N ARG A 53 5.88 -20.35 -3.76
CA ARG A 53 7.12 -21.02 -4.21
C ARG A 53 7.40 -22.33 -3.49
N VAL A 54 7.03 -22.45 -2.22
CA VAL A 54 7.13 -23.72 -1.47
C VAL A 54 6.06 -24.70 -1.95
N ALA A 55 4.83 -24.24 -2.20
CA ALA A 55 3.75 -25.06 -2.75
C ALA A 55 3.99 -25.49 -4.21
N ALA A 56 4.69 -24.68 -5.01
CA ALA A 56 5.06 -25.00 -6.40
C ALA A 56 6.31 -25.88 -6.53
N ASN A 57 7.09 -26.06 -5.46
CA ASN A 57 8.26 -26.95 -5.40
C ASN A 57 8.01 -28.21 -4.54
N GLN A 58 6.74 -28.57 -4.34
CA GLN A 58 6.31 -29.85 -3.78
C GLN A 58 5.56 -30.66 -4.84
#